data_AF-A0A937F3N5-F1
#
_entry.id   AF-A0A937F3N5-F1
#
_cell.length_a   1.000
_cell.length_b   1.000
_cell.length_c   1.000
_cell.angle_alpha   90.00
_cell.angle_beta   90.00
_cell.angle_gamma   90.00
#
_symmetry.space_group_name_H-M   'P 1'
#
loop_
_entity.id
_entity.type
_entity.pdbx_description
1 polymer ?
#
loop_
_entity_poly.entity_id
_entity_poly.type
_entity_poly.pdbx_seq_one_letter_code
_entity_poly.pdbx_strand_id
1 'polypeptide(L)'
;MDFRGSRHMRSKRMMAVGSVLLAFGLLTDLQNQSQSSSPQKPIGESCQKVVHAEATLSKQQLARLLAVPEGRNKQQVREITKAPYCELGELQIRVGATAQREAYPLEFDPQTWLVILYEGEQYAGYRFSVQ
;
A
#
# COMPACT_ATOMS: atom_id res chain seq x y z
N MET A 1 83.93 -17.04 -7.34
CA MET A 1 83.60 -15.78 -8.03
C MET A 1 82.95 -16.16 -9.34
N ASP A 2 81.68 -15.76 -9.50
CA ASP A 2 81.02 -15.44 -10.78
C ASP A 2 80.75 -16.57 -11.79
N PHE A 3 79.62 -16.68 -12.50
CA PHE A 3 78.33 -15.99 -12.47
C PHE A 3 77.27 -16.97 -12.99
N ARG A 4 76.10 -16.86 -12.38
CA ARG A 4 74.84 -17.60 -12.58
C ARG A 4 74.22 -17.32 -13.96
N GLY A 5 73.58 -18.31 -14.59
CA GLY A 5 72.73 -18.04 -15.76
C GLY A 5 72.16 -19.24 -16.53
N SER A 6 71.50 -20.20 -15.87
CA SER A 6 70.77 -21.29 -16.55
C SER A 6 69.48 -20.77 -17.21
N ARG A 7 69.39 -20.84 -18.54
CA ARG A 7 68.12 -20.79 -19.28
C ARG A 7 67.92 -22.13 -19.98
N HIS A 8 67.08 -22.97 -19.38
CA HIS A 8 66.74 -24.28 -19.90
C HIS A 8 65.41 -24.25 -20.67
N MET A 9 65.52 -24.72 -21.91
CA MET A 9 64.59 -25.60 -22.62
C MET A 9 63.20 -25.08 -23.02
N ARG A 10 63.21 -24.62 -24.28
CA ARG A 10 62.29 -24.93 -25.38
C ARG A 10 61.54 -26.29 -25.27
N SER A 11 60.24 -26.21 -25.53
CA SER A 11 59.41 -27.10 -26.38
C SER A 11 58.38 -28.04 -25.75
N LYS A 12 57.14 -27.79 -26.19
CA LYS A 12 56.10 -28.74 -26.63
C LYS A 12 55.40 -29.61 -25.58
N ARG A 13 54.11 -29.32 -25.40
CA ARG A 13 52.95 -30.19 -25.71
C ARG A 13 51.68 -29.32 -25.62
N MET A 14 51.01 -29.04 -26.75
CA MET A 14 49.86 -29.82 -27.28
C MET A 14 48.72 -29.79 -26.26
N MET A 15 47.81 -28.81 -26.36
CA MET A 15 46.55 -28.80 -27.14
C MET A 15 45.34 -29.18 -26.28
N ALA A 16 44.38 -28.24 -26.29
CA ALA A 16 42.94 -28.43 -26.19
C ALA A 16 42.36 -29.11 -24.95
N VAL A 17 41.75 -28.31 -24.06
CA VAL A 17 40.41 -28.44 -23.44
C VAL A 17 40.28 -27.15 -22.62
N GLY A 18 39.26 -26.33 -22.65
CA GLY A 18 37.89 -26.38 -23.16
C GLY A 18 37.26 -25.07 -22.63
N SER A 19 36.28 -24.56 -23.35
CA SER A 19 35.61 -23.28 -23.10
C SER A 19 35.28 -23.03 -21.63
N VAL A 20 35.83 -21.95 -21.05
CA VAL A 20 35.25 -21.35 -19.83
C VAL A 20 34.33 -20.22 -20.27
N LEU A 21 33.08 -20.40 -19.91
CA LEU A 21 31.91 -19.62 -20.28
C LEU A 21 32.09 -18.12 -19.98
N LEU A 22 31.73 -17.32 -20.97
CA LEU A 22 31.29 -15.94 -20.79
C LEU A 22 30.06 -15.92 -19.86
N ALA A 23 30.17 -15.16 -18.77
CA ALA A 23 29.14 -14.24 -18.24
C ALA A 23 29.38 -14.02 -16.74
N PHE A 24 30.40 -13.23 -16.39
CA PHE A 24 30.32 -12.41 -15.18
C PHE A 24 29.48 -11.19 -15.52
N GLY A 25 28.22 -11.21 -15.13
CA GLY A 25 27.33 -10.07 -15.34
C GLY A 25 25.94 -10.40 -14.85
N LEU A 26 25.49 -9.61 -13.88
CA LEU A 26 24.12 -9.62 -13.33
C LEU A 26 23.85 -10.68 -12.26
N LEU A 27 24.69 -10.69 -11.22
CA LEU A 27 24.19 -11.03 -9.88
C LEU A 27 23.24 -9.91 -9.41
N THR A 28 21.98 -10.09 -9.81
CA THR A 28 20.82 -9.99 -8.94
C THR A 28 20.65 -8.68 -8.16
N ASP A 29 20.35 -7.60 -8.88
CA ASP A 29 19.33 -6.64 -8.44
C ASP A 29 17.98 -7.38 -8.47
N LEU A 30 17.73 -8.16 -7.41
CA LEU A 30 16.53 -9.01 -7.27
C LEU A 30 16.04 -9.03 -5.82
N GLN A 31 16.35 -7.97 -5.08
CA GLN A 31 15.80 -7.70 -3.75
C GLN A 31 14.88 -6.47 -3.73
N ASN A 32 14.57 -5.85 -4.88
CA ASN A 32 13.69 -4.69 -4.93
C ASN A 32 12.40 -4.91 -5.73
N GLN A 33 11.95 -6.16 -5.84
CA GLN A 33 10.66 -6.49 -6.42
C GLN A 33 9.81 -7.26 -5.40
N SER A 34 9.60 -6.67 -4.23
CA SER A 34 8.34 -6.86 -3.51
C SER A 34 7.23 -6.23 -4.36
N GLN A 35 6.85 -7.01 -5.36
CA GLN A 35 5.52 -7.15 -5.92
C GLN A 35 4.52 -6.23 -5.23
N SER A 36 4.28 -5.08 -5.86
CA SER A 36 2.97 -4.44 -5.85
C SER A 36 1.96 -5.34 -6.57
N SER A 37 1.81 -6.57 -6.13
CA SER A 37 0.56 -7.29 -6.26
C SER A 37 -0.31 -6.70 -5.16
N SER A 38 -1.09 -5.67 -5.49
CA SER A 38 -2.32 -5.45 -4.76
C SER A 38 -3.23 -6.60 -5.20
N PRO A 39 -3.44 -7.65 -4.39
CA PRO A 39 -4.62 -8.45 -4.65
C PRO A 39 -5.75 -7.45 -4.48
N GLN A 40 -6.63 -7.32 -5.47
CA GLN A 40 -7.95 -6.74 -5.21
C GLN A 40 -8.58 -7.62 -4.12
N LYS A 41 -8.30 -7.25 -2.87
CA LYS A 41 -8.84 -7.85 -1.67
C LYS A 41 -10.35 -7.71 -1.81
N PRO A 42 -11.13 -8.75 -1.47
CA PRO A 42 -12.58 -8.71 -1.57
C PRO A 42 -13.09 -7.37 -1.05
N ILE A 43 -14.07 -6.83 -1.78
CA ILE A 43 -14.69 -5.50 -1.62
C ILE A 43 -15.56 -5.49 -0.34
N GLY A 44 -14.98 -5.93 0.77
CA GLY A 44 -15.47 -5.78 2.13
C GLY A 44 -14.52 -4.84 2.84
N GLU A 45 -15.05 -3.92 3.64
CA GLU A 45 -14.25 -2.90 4.31
C GLU A 45 -13.52 -3.54 5.49
N SER A 46 -12.34 -4.12 5.20
CA SER A 46 -11.51 -4.70 6.24
C SER A 46 -10.89 -3.59 7.08
N CYS A 47 -11.36 -3.50 8.32
CA CYS A 47 -10.88 -2.58 9.32
C CYS A 47 -9.36 -2.73 9.54
N GLN A 48 -8.59 -1.65 9.34
CA GLN A 48 -7.13 -1.69 9.55
C GLN A 48 -6.76 -1.30 10.98
N LYS A 49 -7.46 -0.30 11.53
CA LYS A 49 -7.20 0.19 12.88
C LYS A 49 -8.50 0.62 13.54
N VAL A 50 -8.94 -0.14 14.52
CA VAL A 50 -10.07 0.24 15.38
C VAL A 50 -9.69 1.51 16.16
N VAL A 51 -10.50 2.55 16.01
CA VAL A 51 -10.33 3.84 16.70
C VAL A 51 -11.23 3.91 17.92
N HIS A 52 -12.51 3.54 17.76
CA HIS A 52 -13.48 3.52 18.85
C HIS A 52 -14.51 2.40 18.65
N ALA A 53 -14.36 1.29 19.38
CA ALA A 53 -15.12 0.06 19.16
C ALA A 53 -16.65 0.21 19.25
N GLU A 54 -17.15 1.12 20.09
CA GLU A 54 -18.58 1.37 20.27
C GLU A 54 -19.13 2.51 19.37
N ALA A 55 -18.29 3.06 18.47
CA ALA A 55 -18.74 4.17 17.63
C ALA A 55 -19.72 3.69 16.57
N THR A 56 -20.89 4.33 16.54
CA THR A 56 -21.95 4.12 15.56
C THR A 56 -22.48 5.47 15.07
N LEU A 57 -23.09 5.48 13.89
CA LEU A 57 -23.70 6.66 13.30
C LEU A 57 -25.23 6.59 13.41
N SER A 58 -25.81 7.50 14.17
CA SER A 58 -27.26 7.62 14.30
C SER A 58 -27.92 8.14 13.02
N LYS A 59 -29.24 7.92 12.87
CA LYS A 59 -30.04 8.48 11.76
C LYS A 59 -29.92 10.00 11.65
N GLN A 60 -29.91 10.70 12.78
CA GLN A 60 -29.81 12.16 12.80
C GLN A 60 -28.43 12.65 12.35
N GLN A 61 -27.36 11.98 12.77
CA GLN A 61 -26.01 12.32 12.31
C GLN A 61 -25.85 12.03 10.82
N LEU A 62 -26.35 10.88 10.35
CA LEU A 62 -26.36 10.55 8.93
C LEU A 62 -27.09 11.63 8.12
N ALA A 63 -28.33 11.97 8.47
CA ALA A 63 -29.09 12.99 7.76
C ALA A 63 -28.37 14.35 7.68
N ARG A 64 -27.70 14.78 8.77
CA ARG A 64 -26.88 16.00 8.77
C ARG A 64 -25.66 15.88 7.86
N LEU A 65 -24.97 14.74 7.91
CA LEU A 65 -23.80 14.49 7.08
C LEU A 65 -24.14 14.49 5.58
N LEU A 66 -25.28 13.90 5.19
CA LEU A 66 -25.72 13.87 3.80
C LEU A 66 -25.96 15.26 3.19
N ALA A 67 -26.12 16.29 4.03
CA ALA A 67 -26.25 17.69 3.61
C ALA A 67 -24.90 18.43 3.52
N VAL A 68 -23.80 17.80 3.94
CA VAL A 68 -22.45 18.41 3.87
C VAL A 68 -21.94 18.30 2.44
N PRO A 69 -21.61 19.42 1.76
CA PRO A 69 -21.02 19.37 0.43
C PRO A 69 -19.58 18.85 0.50
N GLU A 70 -19.11 18.25 -0.61
CA GLU A 70 -17.70 17.89 -0.78
C GLU A 70 -16.78 19.13 -0.69
N GLY A 71 -15.49 18.89 -0.40
CA GLY A 71 -14.46 19.92 -0.23
C GLY A 71 -14.44 20.59 1.15
N ARG A 72 -15.42 20.28 2.02
CA ARG A 72 -15.46 20.78 3.40
C ARG A 72 -14.35 20.17 4.25
N ASN A 73 -13.97 20.86 5.31
CA ASN A 73 -12.89 20.39 6.17
C ASN A 73 -13.29 19.13 6.95
N LYS A 74 -12.37 18.17 7.06
CA LYS A 74 -12.51 16.92 7.80
C LYS A 74 -13.02 17.11 9.23
N GLN A 75 -12.56 18.15 9.92
CA GLN A 75 -13.00 18.45 11.28
C GLN A 75 -14.49 18.80 11.36
N GLN A 76 -15.02 19.53 10.37
CA GLN A 76 -16.46 19.85 10.32
C GLN A 76 -17.32 18.59 10.12
N VAL A 77 -16.82 17.62 9.35
CA VAL A 77 -17.47 16.31 9.23
C VAL A 77 -17.44 15.57 10.56
N ARG A 78 -16.28 15.56 11.24
CA ARG A 78 -16.10 14.92 12.54
C ARG A 78 -16.88 15.58 13.69
N GLU A 79 -17.27 16.86 13.58
CA GLU A 79 -18.21 17.47 14.51
C GLU A 79 -19.60 16.81 14.44
N ILE A 80 -20.00 16.31 13.27
CA ILE A 80 -21.26 15.59 13.07
C ILE A 80 -21.09 14.11 13.44
N THR A 81 -20.05 13.47 12.91
CA THR A 81 -19.88 12.01 12.96
C THR A 81 -19.17 11.52 14.21
N LYS A 82 -18.44 12.41 14.90
CA LYS A 82 -17.52 12.08 16.00
C LYS A 82 -16.39 11.15 15.51
N ALA A 83 -15.75 10.45 16.45
CA ALA A 83 -14.72 9.47 16.14
C ALA A 83 -15.29 8.30 15.32
N PRO A 84 -14.56 7.80 14.31
CA PRO A 84 -14.97 6.61 13.57
C PRO A 84 -14.88 5.35 14.42
N TYR A 85 -15.58 4.31 13.98
CA TYR A 85 -15.35 2.96 14.48
C TYR A 85 -13.93 2.54 14.14
N CYS A 86 -13.57 2.68 12.85
CA CYS A 86 -12.21 2.41 12.44
C CYS A 86 -11.74 3.10 11.17
N GLU A 87 -10.43 3.15 11.03
CA GLU A 87 -9.75 3.57 9.80
C GLU A 87 -9.57 2.35 8.90
N LEU A 88 -9.92 2.54 7.63
CA LEU A 88 -9.70 1.57 6.57
C LEU A 88 -8.41 1.89 5.83
N GLY A 89 -7.97 0.98 4.97
CA GLY A 89 -6.78 1.23 4.15
C GLY A 89 -6.92 2.47 3.30
N GLU A 90 -5.81 3.08 2.95
CA GLU A 90 -5.84 4.16 1.98
C GLU A 90 -6.31 3.64 0.60
N LEU A 91 -7.04 4.47 -0.13
CA LEU A 91 -7.51 4.16 -1.48
C LEU A 91 -6.86 5.13 -2.48
N GLN A 92 -6.16 4.59 -3.47
CA GLN A 92 -5.67 5.39 -4.59
C GLN A 92 -6.85 5.73 -5.52
N ILE A 93 -7.26 7.00 -5.58
CA ILE A 93 -8.38 7.44 -6.44
C ILE A 93 -7.88 7.80 -7.85
N ARG A 94 -6.71 8.43 -7.92
CA ARG A 94 -5.96 8.76 -9.15
C ARG A 94 -4.47 8.82 -8.84
N VAL A 95 -3.62 8.87 -9.85
CA VAL A 95 -2.16 8.96 -9.67
C VAL A 95 -1.83 10.16 -8.77
N GLY A 96 -1.17 9.88 -7.65
CA GLY A 96 -0.78 10.90 -6.67
C GLY A 96 -1.91 11.41 -5.75
N ALA A 97 -3.15 10.94 -5.91
CA ALA A 97 -4.23 11.24 -4.97
C ALA A 97 -4.61 9.97 -4.19
N THR A 98 -4.42 10.07 -2.88
CA THR A 98 -4.73 9.00 -1.94
C THR A 98 -5.81 9.48 -0.99
N ALA A 99 -6.86 8.68 -0.82
CA ALA A 99 -7.94 8.97 0.09
C ALA A 99 -7.79 8.16 1.38
N GLN A 100 -7.86 8.86 2.50
CA GLN A 100 -8.08 8.28 3.81
C GLN A 100 -9.54 7.88 3.93
N ARG A 101 -9.80 6.78 4.66
CA ARG A 101 -11.14 6.21 4.74
C ARG A 101 -11.50 5.90 6.19
N GLU A 102 -12.66 6.41 6.60
CA GLU A 102 -13.20 6.23 7.95
C GLU A 102 -14.53 5.50 7.87
N ALA A 103 -14.68 4.44 8.67
CA ALA A 103 -15.87 3.61 8.70
C ALA A 103 -16.72 3.86 9.94
N TYR A 104 -18.02 3.95 9.74
CA TYR A 104 -19.03 4.17 10.76
C TYR A 104 -20.20 3.19 10.56
N PRO A 105 -20.32 2.13 11.38
CA PRO A 105 -21.50 1.28 11.41
C PRO A 105 -22.75 2.12 11.67
N LEU A 106 -23.84 1.85 10.95
CA LEU A 106 -25.10 2.52 11.21
C LEU A 106 -25.75 1.94 12.46
N GLU A 107 -26.14 2.80 13.40
CA GLU A 107 -26.76 2.38 14.66
C GLU A 107 -28.02 1.53 14.45
N PHE A 108 -28.77 1.84 13.39
CA PHE A 108 -30.06 1.22 13.05
C PHE A 108 -29.95 0.08 12.04
N ASP A 109 -28.76 -0.16 11.48
CA ASP A 109 -28.47 -1.27 10.58
C ASP A 109 -26.96 -1.61 10.65
N PRO A 110 -26.52 -2.39 11.65
CA PRO A 110 -25.10 -2.62 11.90
C PRO A 110 -24.35 -3.38 10.78
N GLN A 111 -25.07 -4.01 9.85
CA GLN A 111 -24.49 -4.67 8.67
C GLN A 111 -24.17 -3.68 7.56
N THR A 112 -24.72 -2.46 7.62
CA THR A 112 -24.43 -1.38 6.68
C THR A 112 -23.53 -0.36 7.35
N TRP A 113 -22.39 -0.08 6.72
CA TRP A 113 -21.43 0.90 7.18
C TRP A 113 -21.42 2.09 6.25
N LEU A 114 -21.38 3.30 6.82
CA LEU A 114 -21.03 4.49 6.08
C LEU A 114 -19.50 4.63 6.06
N VAL A 115 -18.94 4.72 4.87
CA VAL A 115 -17.50 4.95 4.67
C VAL A 115 -17.31 6.35 4.11
N ILE A 116 -16.61 7.18 4.87
CA ILE A 116 -16.29 8.56 4.50
C ILE A 116 -14.90 8.60 3.90
N LEU A 117 -14.75 9.32 2.79
CA LEU A 117 -13.49 9.52 2.10
C LEU A 117 -12.96 10.92 2.37
N TYR A 118 -11.66 11.03 2.61
CA TYR A 118 -10.96 12.30 2.73
C TYR A 118 -9.73 12.34 1.83
N GLU A 119 -9.58 13.39 1.02
CA GLU A 119 -8.33 13.73 0.33
C GLU A 119 -7.58 14.76 1.20
N GLY A 120 -6.60 14.29 1.99
CA GLY A 120 -5.97 15.12 3.02
C GLY A 120 -6.97 15.56 4.09
N GLU A 121 -7.10 16.88 4.29
CA GLU A 121 -8.04 17.47 5.25
C GLU A 121 -9.41 17.83 4.64
N GLN A 122 -9.67 17.40 3.41
CA GLN A 122 -10.91 17.69 2.69
C GLN A 122 -11.79 16.46 2.57
N TYR A 123 -13.07 16.63 2.90
CA TYR A 123 -14.11 15.65 2.70
C TYR A 123 -14.37 15.45 1.20
N ALA A 124 -14.18 14.22 0.73
CA ALA A 124 -14.27 13.84 -0.69
C ALA A 124 -15.53 13.03 -1.01
N GLY A 125 -16.42 12.83 -0.03
CA GLY A 125 -17.69 12.11 -0.21
C GLY A 125 -17.83 10.90 0.71
N TYR A 126 -18.86 10.09 0.45
CA TYR A 126 -19.14 8.86 1.20
C TYR A 126 -19.64 7.75 0.27
N ARG A 127 -19.60 6.52 0.78
CA ARG A 127 -20.33 5.38 0.22
C ARG A 127 -20.92 4.54 1.33
N PHE A 128 -21.98 3.80 1.02
CA PHE A 128 -22.44 2.72 1.87
C PHE A 128 -21.72 1.43 1.47
N SER A 129 -21.31 0.64 2.47
CA SER A 129 -20.78 -0.69 2.29
C SER A 129 -21.57 -1.66 3.15
N VAL A 130 -22.00 -2.76 2.55
CA VAL A 130 -22.56 -3.90 3.28
C VAL A 130 -21.39 -4.81 3.66
N GLN A 131 -21.37 -5.32 4.89
CA GLN A 131 -20.38 -6.29 5.38
C GLN A 131 -20.78 -7.73 5.04
#